data_AF-A0A816AAC9-F1
#
_entry.id   AF-A0A816AAC9-F1
#
_cell.length_a   1.000
_cell.length_b   1.000
_cell.length_c   1.000
_cell.angle_alpha   90.00
_cell.angle_beta   90.00
_cell.angle_gamma   90.00
#
_symmetry.space_group_name_H-M   'P 1'
#
loop_
_entity.id
_entity.type
_entity.pdbx_description
1 polymer ?
#
loop_
_entity_poly.entity_id
_entity_poly.type
_entity_poly.pdbx_seq_one_letter_code
_entity_poly.pdbx_strand_id
1 'polypeptide(L)' 'GATDPSKAEPGTIRGDFSIVTGRNICHGSDSETAAKREIDLWFRPEEVANWAHTAERWIYE' A
#
# COMPACT_ATOMS: atom_id res chain seq x y z
N GLY A 1 -6.90 5.70 1.31
CA GLY A 1 -8.30 6.13 1.27
C GLY A 1 -9.11 5.19 0.40
N ALA A 2 -10.44 5.36 0.36
CA ALA A 2 -11.36 4.52 -0.42
C ALA A 2 -10.94 4.35 -1.90
N THR A 3 -11.38 3.29 -2.56
CA THR A 3 -11.08 3.02 -3.98
C THR A 3 -11.66 4.10 -4.91
N ASP A 4 -12.85 4.59 -4.57
CA ASP A 4 -13.50 5.74 -5.20
C ASP A 4 -12.99 7.04 -4.52
N PRO A 5 -12.24 7.90 -5.23
CA PRO A 5 -11.68 9.13 -4.66
C PRO A 5 -12.73 10.08 -4.09
N SER A 6 -13.95 10.09 -4.63
CA SER A 6 -15.04 10.95 -4.13
C SER A 6 -15.50 10.59 -2.70
N LYS A 7 -15.12 9.39 -2.23
CA LYS A 7 -15.39 8.88 -0.88
C LYS A 7 -14.12 8.77 -0.02
N ALA A 8 -12.99 9.27 -0.52
CA ALA A 8 -11.72 9.24 0.20
C ALA A 8 -11.59 10.52 1.03
N GLU A 9 -11.34 10.36 2.33
CA GLU A 9 -11.16 11.50 3.23
C GLU A 9 -9.92 12.34 2.87
N PRO A 10 -9.95 13.66 3.12
CA PRO A 10 -8.77 14.53 3.04
C PRO A 10 -7.60 14.01 3.89
N GLY A 11 -6.37 14.20 3.41
CA GLY A 11 -5.16 13.66 4.03
C GLY A 11 -4.85 12.22 3.61
N THR A 12 -5.78 11.52 2.95
CA THR A 12 -5.46 10.25 2.30
C THR A 12 -4.95 10.49 0.87
N ILE A 13 -4.05 9.65 0.39
CA ILE A 13 -3.44 9.77 -0.96
C ILE A 13 -4.48 10.03 -2.06
N ARG A 14 -5.58 9.28 -2.08
CA ARG A 14 -6.61 9.44 -3.12
C ARG A 14 -7.51 10.65 -2.90
N GLY A 15 -7.78 11.04 -1.64
CA GLY A 15 -8.55 12.24 -1.33
C GLY A 15 -7.83 13.51 -1.76
N ASP A 16 -6.49 13.52 -1.62
CA ASP A 16 -5.68 14.70 -1.94
C ASP A 16 -5.27 14.78 -3.43
N PHE A 17 -5.13 13.63 -4.11
CA PHE A 17 -4.49 13.58 -5.43
C PHE A 17 -5.32 12.94 -6.56
N SER A 18 -6.54 12.45 -6.30
CA SER A 18 -7.35 11.79 -7.33
C SER A 18 -8.79 12.32 -7.37
N ILE A 19 -9.43 12.21 -8.54
CA ILE A 19 -10.82 12.67 -8.74
C ILE A 19 -11.74 11.52 -9.17
N VAL A 20 -11.27 10.62 -10.04
CA VAL A 20 -12.10 9.57 -10.63
C VAL A 20 -11.52 8.18 -10.39
N THR A 21 -12.39 7.19 -10.16
CA THR A 21 -11.99 5.81 -9.78
C THR A 21 -11.05 5.15 -10.79
N GLY A 22 -11.25 5.35 -12.09
CA GLY A 22 -10.38 4.78 -13.13
C GLY A 22 -9.00 5.44 -13.24
N ARG A 23 -8.72 6.47 -12.43
CA ARG A 23 -7.44 7.20 -12.37
C ARG A 23 -7.11 7.52 -10.90
N ASN A 24 -7.18 6.51 -10.04
CA ASN A 24 -6.99 6.64 -8.58
C ASN A 24 -5.55 6.36 -8.09
N ILE A 25 -4.57 6.46 -8.99
CA ILE A 25 -3.12 6.53 -8.79
C ILE A 25 -2.43 5.28 -8.24
N CYS A 26 -2.95 4.67 -7.18
CA CYS A 26 -2.29 3.57 -6.48
C CYS A 26 -3.20 2.35 -6.30
N HIS A 27 -2.58 1.19 -6.09
CA HIS A 27 -3.21 -0.06 -5.67
C HIS A 27 -2.63 -0.48 -4.31
N GLY A 28 -3.40 -1.23 -3.53
CA GLY A 28 -2.94 -1.89 -2.32
C GLY A 28 -3.77 -3.14 -2.09
N SER A 29 -3.13 -4.24 -1.70
CA SER A 29 -3.80 -5.52 -1.48
C SER A 29 -4.89 -5.40 -0.41
N ASP A 30 -6.04 -6.03 -0.65
CA ASP A 30 -7.24 -5.88 0.19
C ASP A 30 -7.28 -6.82 1.41
N SER A 31 -6.34 -7.77 1.47
CA SER A 31 -6.28 -8.82 2.48
C SER A 31 -4.88 -9.41 2.55
N GLU A 32 -4.54 -10.06 3.65
CA GLU A 32 -3.24 -10.75 3.80
C GLU A 32 -3.05 -11.86 2.75
N THR A 33 -4.12 -12.60 2.44
CA THR A 33 -4.12 -13.64 1.41
C THR A 33 -3.86 -13.05 0.02
N ALA A 34 -4.49 -11.92 -0.32
CA ALA A 34 -4.21 -11.21 -1.56
C ALA A 34 -2.79 -10.66 -1.59
N ALA A 35 -2.30 -10.11 -0.48
CA ALA A 35 -0.95 -9.56 -0.38
C ALA A 35 0.12 -10.63 -0.65
N LYS A 36 0.02 -11.80 -0.02
CA LYS A 36 0.93 -12.94 -0.28
C LYS A 36 0.96 -13.31 -1.75
N ARG A 37 -0.22 -13.51 -2.36
CA ARG A 37 -0.35 -13.84 -3.78
C ARG A 37 0.21 -12.77 -4.70
N GLU A 38 -0.04 -11.49 -4.40
CA GLU A 38 0.43 -10.36 -5.22
C GLU A 38 1.94 -10.16 -5.09
N ILE A 39 2.51 -10.28 -3.89
CA ILE A 39 3.97 -10.21 -3.69
C ILE A 39 4.67 -11.28 -4.54
N ASP A 40 4.20 -12.54 -4.46
CA ASP A 40 4.76 -13.66 -5.23
C ASP A 40 4.57 -13.50 -6.76
N LEU A 41 3.55 -12.75 -7.18
CA LEU A 41 3.30 -12.47 -8.59
C LEU A 41 4.25 -11.39 -9.14
N TRP A 42 4.51 -10.34 -8.37
CA TRP A 42 5.24 -9.15 -8.82
C TRP A 42 6.74 -9.19 -8.54
N PHE A 43 7.17 -9.93 -7.53
CA PHE A 43 8.56 -9.97 -7.09
C PHE A 43 9.07 -11.40 -7.01
N ARG A 44 10.33 -11.58 -7.39
CA ARG A 44 11.09 -12.80 -7.06
C ARG A 44 11.56 -12.71 -5.61
N PRO A 45 11.77 -13.86 -4.92
CA PRO A 45 12.22 -13.86 -3.54
C PRO A 45 13.51 -13.05 -3.31
N GLU A 46 14.42 -13.01 -4.29
CA GLU A 46 15.70 -12.30 -4.17
C GLU A 46 15.57 -10.77 -4.29
N GLU A 47 14.43 -10.26 -4.76
CA GLU A 47 14.15 -8.82 -4.88
C GLU A 47 13.63 -8.23 -3.55
N VAL A 48 13.24 -9.09 -2.61
CA VAL A 48 12.74 -8.69 -1.29
C VAL A 48 13.92 -8.60 -0.31
N ALA A 49 14.38 -7.39 -0.07
CA ALA A 49 15.51 -7.13 0.83
C ALA A 49 15.11 -7.27 2.31
N ASN A 50 15.80 -8.14 3.03
CA ASN A 50 15.70 -8.24 4.49
C ASN A 50 16.77 -7.36 5.16
N TRP A 51 16.37 -6.48 6.07
CA TRP A 51 17.26 -5.54 6.74
C TRP A 51 16.73 -5.12 8.12
N ALA A 52 17.62 -4.68 9.00
CA ALA A 52 17.27 -4.23 10.35
C ALA A 52 17.04 -2.71 10.37
N HIS A 53 15.83 -2.28 10.71
CA HIS A 53 15.47 -0.86 10.72
C HIS A 53 15.95 -0.19 12.02
N THR A 54 16.89 0.76 11.94
CA THR A 54 17.48 1.39 13.14
C THR A 54 16.45 2.02 14.08
N ALA A 55 15.33 2.53 13.55
CA ALA A 55 14.27 3.12 14.37
C ALA A 55 13.25 2.11 14.91
N GLU A 56 13.38 0.81 14.60
CA GLU A 56 12.41 -0.23 15.00
C GLU A 56 12.18 -0.23 16.51
N ARG A 57 13.25 -0.06 17.31
CA ARG A 57 13.21 0.07 18.78
C ARG A 57 12.39 1.24 19.33
N TRP A 58 12.05 2.20 18.49
CA TRP A 58 11.25 3.38 18.86
C TRP A 58 9.81 3.29 18.33
N ILE A 59 9.54 2.30 17.47
CA ILE A 59 8.24 2.11 16.80
C ILE A 59 7.46 0.99 17.50
N TYR A 60 8.14 -0.09 17.89
CA TYR A 60 7.56 -1.25 18.56
C TYR A 60 8.08 -1.34 20.00
N GLU A 61 7.19 -1.70 20.94
CA GLU A 61 7.53 -2.01 22.34
C GLU A 61 8.17 -3.41 22.46
#